data_AF-A0A939XRM5-F1
#
_entry.id   AF-A0A939XRM5-F1
#
_cell.length_a   1.000
_cell.length_b   1.000
_cell.length_c   1.000
_cell.angle_alpha   90.00
_cell.angle_beta   90.00
_cell.angle_gamma   90.00
#
_symmetry.space_group_name_H-M   'P 1'
#
loop_
_entity.id
_entity.type
_entity.pdbx_description
1 polymer ?
#
loop_
_entity_poly.entity_id
_entity_poly.type
_entity_poly.pdbx_seq_one_letter_code
_entity_poly.pdbx_strand_id
1 'polypeptide(L)'
;MYARIDGGPSNPGYFTDKFAALRGDVNGDGSVDISDATMLINYLLSGNASGLNLENANCDQNGGVDISDATTLINYLLNGSW
;
A
#
# COMPACT_ATOMS: atom_id res chain seq x y z
N MET A 1 -0.92 -23.03 -11.74
CA MET A 1 0.30 -23.60 -12.34
C MET A 1 1.01 -22.47 -13.07
N TYR A 2 2.17 -22.02 -12.61
CA TYR A 2 2.98 -21.08 -13.39
C TYR A 2 4.40 -21.63 -13.51
N ALA A 3 4.90 -21.56 -14.74
CA ALA A 3 6.01 -22.35 -15.26
C ALA A 3 7.39 -21.88 -14.77
N ARG A 4 8.36 -22.78 -14.90
CA ARG A 4 9.75 -22.70 -14.42
C ARG A 4 10.56 -21.62 -15.15
N ILE A 5 11.57 -21.14 -14.43
CA ILE A 5 12.47 -20.01 -14.74
C ILE A 5 13.79 -20.58 -15.29
N ASP A 6 14.24 -20.11 -16.44
CA ASP A 6 15.55 -20.40 -17.03
C ASP A 6 16.51 -19.19 -16.90
N GLY A 7 16.60 -18.68 -15.67
CA GLY A 7 17.57 -17.65 -15.29
C GLY A 7 18.99 -18.20 -15.30
N GLY A 8 19.81 -17.73 -16.23
CA GLY A 8 21.23 -18.08 -16.33
C GLY A 8 22.09 -17.53 -15.17
N PRO A 9 23.35 -18.00 -15.08
CA PRO A 9 24.24 -17.81 -13.92
C PRO A 9 24.72 -16.37 -13.68
N SER A 10 24.37 -15.40 -14.55
CA SER A 10 24.79 -14.00 -14.43
C SER A 10 23.78 -13.08 -13.77
N ASN A 11 22.60 -13.57 -13.38
CA ASN A 11 21.76 -12.88 -12.42
C ASN A 11 20.87 -13.89 -11.68
N PRO A 12 21.35 -14.52 -10.60
CA PRO A 12 20.49 -15.35 -9.78
C PRO A 12 19.36 -14.45 -9.28
N GLY A 13 18.13 -14.76 -9.68
CA GLY A 13 16.93 -13.95 -9.46
C GLY A 13 16.59 -13.80 -7.98
N TYR A 14 17.42 -13.07 -7.25
CA TYR A 14 17.19 -12.71 -5.87
C TYR A 14 16.17 -11.58 -5.84
N PHE A 15 14.91 -12.01 -5.73
CA PHE A 15 13.90 -11.46 -4.82
C PHE A 15 13.80 -9.94 -4.77
N THR A 16 12.95 -9.40 -5.63
CA THR A 16 12.24 -8.17 -5.28
C THR A 16 10.76 -8.36 -5.63
N ASP A 17 10.10 -9.27 -4.92
CA ASP A 17 8.75 -8.97 -4.42
C ASP A 17 8.91 -7.86 -3.36
N LYS A 18 9.39 -6.68 -3.78
CA LYS A 18 8.92 -5.45 -3.14
C LYS A 18 7.50 -5.41 -3.64
N PHE A 19 6.55 -5.87 -2.81
CA PHE A 19 5.11 -5.71 -3.01
C PHE A 19 4.93 -4.39 -3.75
N ALA A 20 4.54 -4.48 -5.03
CA ALA A 20 4.45 -3.31 -5.88
C ALA A 20 3.62 -2.28 -5.12
N ALA A 21 4.09 -1.02 -5.05
CA ALA A 21 3.37 0.02 -4.34
C ALA A 21 1.90 0.02 -4.79
N LEU A 22 1.01 -0.38 -3.89
CA LEU A 22 -0.41 -0.54 -4.12
C LEU A 22 -1.08 0.61 -3.38
N ARG A 23 -1.47 1.64 -4.15
CA ARG A 23 -2.16 2.82 -3.60
C ARG A 23 -3.32 2.36 -2.71
N GLY A 24 -3.33 2.79 -1.45
CA GLY A 24 -4.34 2.39 -0.47
C GLY A 24 -4.05 1.14 0.36
N ASP A 25 -3.03 0.34 0.03
CA ASP A 25 -2.56 -0.80 0.85
C ASP A 25 -1.61 -0.26 1.95
N VAL A 26 -2.22 0.41 2.92
CA VAL A 26 -1.55 1.12 4.01
C VAL A 26 -0.86 0.14 4.95
N ASN A 27 -1.42 -1.05 5.14
CA ASN A 27 -0.88 -2.07 6.04
C ASN A 27 0.15 -3.00 5.37
N GLY A 28 0.25 -2.98 4.03
CA GLY A 28 1.21 -3.75 3.24
C GLY A 28 0.85 -5.24 3.09
N ASP A 29 -0.41 -5.63 3.26
CA ASP A 29 -0.86 -7.02 3.19
C ASP A 29 -1.19 -7.48 1.75
N GLY A 30 -1.12 -6.57 0.78
CA GLY A 30 -1.39 -6.83 -0.62
C GLY A 30 -2.85 -6.70 -1.04
N SER A 31 -3.73 -6.26 -0.13
CA SER A 31 -5.13 -5.92 -0.41
C SER A 31 -5.39 -4.45 -0.09
N VAL A 32 -6.47 -3.89 -0.65
CA VAL A 32 -6.96 -2.55 -0.27
C VAL A 32 -8.34 -2.73 0.35
N ASP A 33 -8.42 -2.65 1.67
CA ASP A 33 -9.65 -2.86 2.42
C ASP A 33 -9.80 -1.93 3.66
N ILE A 34 -10.78 -2.23 4.52
CA ILE A 34 -11.11 -1.40 5.68
C ILE A 34 -9.99 -1.38 6.75
N SER A 35 -9.12 -2.38 6.76
CA SER A 35 -7.99 -2.44 7.68
C SER A 35 -6.96 -1.36 7.35
N ASP A 36 -6.78 -1.02 6.08
CA ASP A 36 -5.93 0.07 5.62
C ASP A 36 -6.44 1.42 6.10
N ALA A 37 -7.74 1.67 5.93
CA ALA A 37 -8.38 2.88 6.42
C ALA A 37 -8.24 3.02 7.94
N THR A 38 -8.40 1.92 8.67
CA THR A 38 -8.23 1.88 10.13
C THR A 38 -6.79 2.21 10.52
N MET A 39 -5.81 1.63 9.83
CA MET A 39 -4.39 1.89 10.09
C MET A 39 -4.01 3.35 9.79
N LEU A 40 -4.48 3.89 8.66
CA LEU A 40 -4.24 5.28 8.27
C LEU A 40 -4.82 6.25 9.31
N ILE A 41 -6.06 6.04 9.76
CA ILE A 41 -6.69 6.87 10.79
C ILE A 41 -5.91 6.80 12.12
N ASN A 42 -5.47 5.61 12.52
CA ASN A 42 -4.65 5.44 13.73
C ASN A 42 -3.33 6.21 13.64
N TYR A 43 -2.68 6.18 12.48
CA TYR A 43 -1.48 6.98 12.22
C TYR A 43 -1.78 8.48 12.33
N LEU A 44 -2.85 8.97 11.70
CA LEU A 44 -3.21 10.39 11.73
C LEU A 44 -3.53 10.89 13.15
N LEU A 45 -4.10 10.04 14.01
CA LEU A 45 -4.45 10.40 15.39
C LEU A 45 -3.27 10.29 16.37
N SER A 46 -2.40 9.30 16.19
CA SER A 46 -1.33 8.98 17.15
C SER A 46 0.06 9.42 16.71
N GLY A 47 0.26 9.69 15.42
CA GLY A 47 1.58 9.88 14.80
C GLY A 47 2.42 8.60 14.71
N ASN A 48 1.89 7.43 15.11
CA ASN A 48 2.62 6.17 15.09
C ASN A 48 2.56 5.51 13.71
N ALA A 49 3.70 5.48 13.01
CA ALA A 49 3.83 4.86 11.69
C ALA A 49 4.29 3.39 11.72
N SER A 50 4.27 2.73 12.88
CA SER A 50 4.71 1.34 13.00
C SER A 50 3.85 0.41 12.14
N GLY A 51 4.50 -0.30 11.20
CA GLY A 51 3.83 -1.21 10.26
C GLY A 51 3.13 -0.51 9.09
N LEU A 52 3.12 0.82 9.04
CA LEU A 52 2.46 1.57 7.98
C LEU A 52 3.38 1.69 6.76
N ASN A 53 2.82 1.48 5.57
CA ASN A 53 3.48 1.74 4.30
C ASN A 53 3.18 3.17 3.82
N LEU A 54 4.13 4.09 4.04
CA LEU A 54 3.96 5.51 3.68
C LEU A 54 3.88 5.74 2.17
N GLU A 55 4.50 4.88 1.34
CA GLU A 55 4.41 4.99 -0.12
C GLU A 55 2.97 4.73 -0.60
N ASN A 56 2.25 3.83 0.08
CA ASN A 56 0.88 3.45 -0.24
C ASN A 56 -0.18 4.36 0.43
N ALA A 57 0.19 5.04 1.53
CA ALA A 57 -0.71 5.86 2.33
C ALA A 57 -1.05 7.23 1.74
N ASN A 58 -0.23 7.76 0.84
CA ASN A 58 -0.53 8.98 0.07
C ASN A 58 -1.54 8.65 -1.05
N CYS A 59 -2.80 8.51 -0.64
CA CYS A 59 -3.90 8.08 -1.45
C CYS A 59 -4.40 9.17 -2.39
N ASP A 60 -4.19 10.47 -2.13
CA ASP A 60 -4.60 11.52 -3.07
C ASP A 60 -3.45 12.03 -3.98
N GLN A 61 -2.23 11.53 -3.74
CA GLN A 61 -1.00 11.84 -4.46
C GLN A 61 -0.56 13.30 -4.36
N ASN A 62 -0.96 14.02 -3.29
CA ASN A 62 -0.63 15.43 -3.09
C ASN A 62 0.79 15.66 -2.54
N GLY A 63 1.47 14.59 -2.11
CA GLY A 63 2.86 14.62 -1.62
C GLY A 63 2.99 14.57 -0.10
N GLY A 64 1.88 14.55 0.64
CA GLY A 64 1.79 14.31 2.06
C GLY A 64 1.01 13.04 2.40
N VAL A 65 0.97 12.72 3.70
CA VAL A 65 0.01 11.76 4.26
C VAL A 65 -0.78 12.49 5.34
N ASP A 66 -2.03 12.84 5.04
CA ASP A 66 -2.93 13.60 5.90
C ASP A 66 -4.40 13.12 5.80
N ILE A 67 -5.34 13.91 6.33
CA ILE A 67 -6.76 13.55 6.39
C ILE A 67 -7.44 13.43 5.00
N SER A 68 -6.89 14.10 3.99
CA SER A 68 -7.37 14.02 2.61
C SER A 68 -7.14 12.63 2.01
N ASP A 69 -6.05 11.96 2.40
CA ASP A 69 -5.76 10.58 2.01
C ASP A 69 -6.78 9.60 2.61
N ALA A 70 -7.09 9.76 3.89
CA ALA A 70 -8.10 8.93 4.55
C ALA A 70 -9.48 9.10 3.90
N THR A 71 -9.83 10.34 3.55
CA THR A 71 -11.08 10.63 2.83
C THR A 71 -11.10 9.96 1.45
N THR A 72 -9.99 10.04 0.72
CA THR A 72 -9.83 9.45 -0.61
C THR A 72 -9.91 7.92 -0.56
N LEU A 73 -9.22 7.30 0.39
CA LEU A 73 -9.27 5.85 0.60
C LEU A 73 -10.68 5.36 0.95
N ILE A 74 -11.38 6.04 1.85
CA ILE A 74 -12.76 5.67 2.22
C ILE A 74 -13.70 5.80 1.00
N ASN A 75 -13.56 6.86 0.20
CA ASN A 75 -14.34 7.02 -1.03
C ASN A 75 -14.06 5.89 -2.03
N TYR A 76 -12.80 5.47 -2.17
CA TYR A 76 -12.44 4.32 -2.98
C TYR A 76 -13.10 3.03 -2.47
N LEU A 77 -13.04 2.76 -1.16
CA LEU A 77 -13.65 1.56 -0.57
C LEU A 77 -15.18 1.50 -0.76
N LEU A 78 -15.85 2.66 -0.79
CA LEU A 78 -17.30 2.74 -0.97
C LEU A 78 -17.73 2.68 -2.44
N ASN A 79 -16.93 3.23 -3.36
CA ASN A 79 -17.33 3.45 -4.76
C ASN A 79 -16.50 2.65 -5.77
N GLY A 80 -15.40 2.02 -5.36
CA GLY A 80 -14.49 1.23 -6.20
C GLY A 80 -13.63 2.06 -7.17
N SER A 81 -13.58 3.38 -7.03
CA SER A 81 -12.87 4.30 -7.93
C SER A 81 -12.11 5.39 -7.16
N TRP A 82 -10.92 5.74 -7.66
CA TRP A 82 -10.04 6.79 -7.14
C TRP A 82 -10.38 8.19 -7.64
#